data_AF-A0A093Q0V9-F1
#
_entry.id   AF-A0A093Q0V9-F1
#
_cell.length_a   1.000
_cell.length_b   1.000
_cell.length_c   1.000
_cell.angle_alpha   90.00
_cell.angle_beta   90.00
_cell.angle_gamma   90.00
#
_symmetry.space_group_name_H-M   'P 1'
#
loop_
_entity.id
_entity.type
_entity.pdbx_description
1 polymer ?
#
loop_
_entity_poly.entity_id
_entity_poly.type
_entity_poly.pdbx_seq_one_letter_code
_entity_poly.pdbx_strand_id
1 'polypeptide(L)' 'ISGLIYEETRGVLKVFLENVIRDAVTYTEHAKRKTVTAMDVVYALKRQGRTLYGFGG' A
#
# COMPACT_ATOMS: atom_id res chain seq x y z
N ILE A 1 -10.17 -9.20 -28.01
CA ILE A 1 -9.83 -9.29 -26.56
C ILE A 1 -9.29 -7.92 -26.15
N SER A 2 -9.99 -7.23 -25.24
CA SER A 2 -9.93 -5.77 -25.10
C SER A 2 -8.64 -5.27 -24.45
N GLY A 3 -7.75 -4.66 -25.22
CA GLY A 3 -6.52 -4.03 -24.72
C GLY A 3 -6.75 -2.86 -23.76
N LEU A 4 -7.97 -2.30 -23.73
CA LEU A 4 -8.36 -1.21 -22.84
C LEU A 4 -8.41 -1.64 -21.36
N ILE A 5 -8.71 -2.91 -21.10
CA ILE A 5 -8.81 -3.43 -19.72
C ILE A 5 -7.44 -3.41 -19.03
N TYR A 6 -6.35 -3.69 -19.75
CA TYR A 6 -5.01 -3.68 -19.18
C TYR A 6 -4.57 -2.28 -18.77
N GLU A 7 -4.80 -1.27 -19.62
CA GLU A 7 -4.43 0.12 -19.29
C GLU A 7 -5.29 0.66 -18.14
N GLU A 8 -6.60 0.40 -18.15
CA GLU A 8 -7.50 0.81 -17.08
C GLU A 8 -7.12 0.19 -15.73
N THR A 9 -6.91 -1.14 -15.69
CA THR A 9 -6.53 -1.84 -14.45
C THR A 9 -5.16 -1.41 -13.93
N ARG A 10 -4.19 -1.15 -14.82
CA ARG A 10 -2.88 -0.61 -14.44
C ARG A 10 -2.98 0.80 -13.86
N GLY A 11 -3.84 1.64 -14.42
CA GLY A 11 -4.11 2.98 -13.89
C GLY A 11 -4.63 2.94 -12.46
N VAL A 12 -5.62 2.10 -12.20
CA VAL A 12 -6.17 1.89 -10.85
C VAL A 12 -5.11 1.36 -9.88
N LEU A 13 -4.32 0.37 -10.31
CA LEU A 13 -3.25 -0.19 -9.49
C LEU A 13 -2.18 0.85 -9.13
N LYS A 14 -1.81 1.73 -10.06
CA LYS A 14 -0.83 2.78 -9.81
C LYS A 14 -1.29 3.74 -8.71
N VAL A 15 -2.52 4.25 -8.82
CA VAL A 15 -3.11 5.16 -7.82
C VAL A 15 -3.21 4.47 -6.46
N PHE A 16 -3.59 3.19 -6.42
CA PHE A 16 -3.63 2.41 -5.19
C PHE A 16 -2.25 2.33 -4.53
N LEU A 17 -1.21 1.95 -5.28
CA LEU A 17 0.15 1.83 -4.76
C LEU A 17 0.73 3.17 -4.32
N GLU A 18 0.50 4.26 -5.05
CA GLU A 18 0.94 5.60 -4.65
C GLU A 18 0.40 6.01 -3.27
N ASN A 19 -0.87 5.69 -3.00
CA ASN A 19 -1.48 5.98 -1.70
C ASN A 19 -0.94 5.10 -0.57
N VAL A 20 -0.81 3.79 -0.82
CA VAL A 20 -0.28 2.85 0.19
C VAL A 20 1.19 3.14 0.52
N ILE A 21 2.01 3.44 -0.49
CA ILE A 21 3.44 3.74 -0.30
C ILE A 21 3.62 5.03 0.49
N ARG A 22 2.83 6.08 0.21
CA ARG A 22 2.88 7.34 0.96
C ARG A 22 2.70 7.11 2.47
N ASP A 23 1.69 6.33 2.83
CA ASP A 23 1.39 6.00 4.23
C ASP A 23 2.46 5.07 4.84
N ALA A 24 2.93 4.06 4.10
CA ALA A 24 3.97 3.13 4.56
C ALA A 24 5.33 3.81 4.79
N VAL A 25 5.68 4.78 3.95
CA VAL A 25 6.89 5.61 4.11
C VAL A 25 6.78 6.46 5.38
N THR A 26 5.61 7.05 5.67
CA THR A 26 5.40 7.78 6.93
C THR A 26 5.67 6.90 8.16
N TYR A 27 5.20 5.65 8.18
CA TYR A 27 5.49 4.72 9.29
C TYR A 27 6.99 4.35 9.36
N THR A 28 7.63 4.16 8.21
CA THR A 28 9.05 3.83 8.11
C THR A 28 9.93 4.96 8.65
N GLU A 29 9.62 6.20 8.25
CA GLU A 29 10.31 7.42 8.71
C GLU A 29 10.07 7.67 10.20
N HIS A 30 8.83 7.48 10.68
CA HIS A 30 8.49 7.61 12.10
C HIS A 30 9.33 6.66 12.97
N ALA A 31 9.57 5.44 12.47
CA ALA A 31 10.42 4.44 13.13
C ALA A 31 11.93 4.66 12.91
N LYS A 32 12.36 5.76 12.27
CA LYS A 32 13.76 6.08 11.93
C LYS A 32 14.46 4.98 11.11
N ARG A 33 13.70 4.25 10.29
CA ARG A 33 14.21 3.21 9.39
C ARG A 33 14.36 3.78 7.97
N LYS A 34 15.21 3.15 7.16
CA LYS A 34 15.35 3.43 5.72
C LYS A 34 14.72 2.37 4.83
N THR A 35 14.21 1.31 5.43
CA THR A 35 13.63 0.15 4.74
C THR A 35 12.20 -0.04 5.20
N VAL A 36 11.29 -0.05 4.23
CA VAL A 36 9.88 -0.38 4.45
C VAL A 36 9.77 -1.87 4.78
N THR A 37 9.10 -2.18 5.87
CA THR A 37 8.80 -3.56 6.30
C THR A 37 7.38 -3.94 5.92
N ALA A 38 7.07 -5.24 5.95
CA ALA A 38 5.71 -5.73 5.71
C ALA A 38 4.69 -5.10 6.68
N MET A 39 5.08 -4.83 7.93
CA MET A 39 4.19 -4.23 8.93
C MET A 39 3.83 -2.78 8.60
N ASP A 40 4.75 -2.01 8.02
CA ASP A 40 4.45 -0.63 7.60
C ASP A 40 3.36 -0.62 6.52
N VAL A 41 3.36 -1.62 5.62
CA VAL A 41 2.33 -1.80 4.59
C VAL A 41 1.01 -2.26 5.22
N VAL A 42 1.04 -3.21 6.16
CA VAL A 42 -0.17 -3.67 6.88
C VAL A 42 -0.82 -2.50 7.63
N TYR A 43 -0.03 -1.65 8.29
CA TYR A 43 -0.55 -0.49 9.01
C TYR A 43 -1.08 0.59 8.07
N ALA A 44 -0.41 0.85 6.94
CA ALA A 44 -0.92 1.73 5.89
C ALA A 44 -2.28 1.26 5.36
N LEU A 45 -2.42 -0.04 5.09
CA LEU A 45 -3.69 -0.63 4.64
C LEU A 45 -4.78 -0.54 5.71
N LYS A 46 -4.46 -0.82 6.98
CA LYS A 46 -5.39 -0.68 8.12
C LYS A 46 -5.90 0.77 8.25
N ARG A 47 -5.02 1.77 8.08
CA ARG A 47 -5.38 3.19 8.08
C ARG A 47 -6.36 3.56 6.96
N GLN A 48 -6.26 2.90 5.80
CA GLN A 48 -7.17 3.08 4.66
C GLN A 48 -8.45 2.23 4.74
N GLY A 49 -8.71 1.57 5.89
CA GLY A 49 -9.89 0.71 6.08
C GLY A 49 -9.79 -0.66 5.39
N ARG A 50 -8.60 -1.06 4.93
CA ARG A 50 -8.33 -2.33 4.25
C ARG A 50 -7.54 -3.27 5.15
N THR A 51 -8.20 -3.80 6.18
CA THR A 51 -7.52 -4.67 7.15
C THR A 51 -7.17 -6.03 6.53
N LEU A 52 -5.89 -6.40 6.57
CA LEU A 52 -5.42 -7.71 6.16
C LEU A 52 -5.42 -8.66 7.36
N TYR A 53 -6.26 -9.69 7.31
CA TYR A 53 -6.35 -10.71 8.36
C TYR A 53 -5.06 -11.54 8.46
N GLY A 54 -4.69 -11.96 9.68
CA GLY A 54 -3.46 -12.72 9.93
C GLY A 54 -2.22 -11.88 10.26
N PHE A 55 -2.35 -10.55 10.30
CA PHE A 55 -1.26 -9.62 10.64
C PHE A 55 -1.57 -8.74 11.88
N GLY A 56 -2.49 -9.18 12.74
CA GLY A 56 -2.91 -8.44 13.94
C GLY A 56 -1.96 -8.67 15.12
N GLY A 57 -0.89 -7.88 15.18
CA GLY A 57 -0.09 -7.63 16.38
C GLY A 57 -0.50 -6.31 17.05
#